data_AF-A0A562R2T3-F1
#
_entry.id   AF-A0A562R2T3-F1
#
_cell.length_a   1.000
_cell.length_b   1.000
_cell.length_c   1.000
_cell.angle_alpha   90.00
_cell.angle_beta   90.00
_cell.angle_gamma   90.00
#
_symmetry.space_group_name_H-M   'P 1'
#
loop_
_entity.id
_entity.type
_entity.pdbx_description
1 polymer ?
#
loop_
_entity_poly.entity_id
_entity_poly.type
_entity_poly.pdbx_seq_one_letter_code
_entity_poly.pdbx_strand_id
1 'polypeptide(L)'
;DVVEKGFDRMKNNLDLGRLRVHSNHKAWNKTFVGFLALILLSKIHYTMVQEKLYCKMTMKELILTLSKLRIQEIKGVRILFPLTKLQKTIFKAFGAKEPS
;
A
#
# COMPACT_ATOMS: atom_id res chain seq x y z
N ASP A 1 -8.52 20.81 1.19
CA ASP A 1 -8.03 20.88 -0.21
C ASP A 1 -7.07 19.78 -0.65
N VAL A 2 -5.75 19.80 -0.35
CA VAL A 2 -4.79 18.80 -0.91
C VAL A 2 -5.01 17.39 -0.35
N VAL A 3 -5.24 17.29 0.97
CA VAL A 3 -5.55 16.02 1.65
C VAL A 3 -6.87 15.44 1.12
N GLU A 4 -7.85 16.30 0.88
CA GLU A 4 -9.19 15.96 0.41
C GLU A 4 -9.18 15.47 -1.04
N LYS A 5 -8.46 16.15 -1.94
CA LYS A 5 -8.21 15.70 -3.31
C LYS A 5 -7.38 14.41 -3.35
N GLY A 6 -6.44 14.25 -2.42
CA GLY A 6 -5.69 13.01 -2.24
C GLY A 6 -6.61 11.85 -1.85
N PHE A 7 -7.54 12.10 -0.93
CA PHE A 7 -8.56 11.16 -0.47
C PHE A 7 -9.54 10.77 -1.58
N ASP A 8 -10.01 11.74 -2.37
CA ASP A 8 -10.92 11.51 -3.50
C ASP A 8 -10.26 10.72 -4.63
N ARG A 9 -9.00 11.04 -4.94
CA ARG A 9 -8.22 10.31 -5.93
C ARG A 9 -7.84 8.91 -5.45
N MET A 10 -7.73 8.72 -4.14
CA MET A 10 -7.54 7.42 -3.51
C MET A 10 -8.80 6.56 -3.57
N LYS A 11 -9.96 7.14 -3.22
CA LYS A 11 -11.28 6.49 -3.30
C LYS A 11 -11.58 5.99 -4.71
N ASN A 12 -11.19 6.76 -5.73
CA ASN A 12 -11.30 6.35 -7.13
C ASN A 12 -10.31 5.22 -7.52
N ASN A 13 -9.09 5.17 -6.96
CA ASN A 13 -8.13 4.08 -7.22
C ASN A 13 -8.47 2.78 -6.49
N LEU A 14 -9.15 2.85 -5.35
CA LEU A 14 -9.61 1.70 -4.58
C LEU A 14 -10.79 0.96 -5.24
N ASP A 15 -11.31 1.46 -6.37
CA ASP A 15 -12.48 0.96 -7.08
C ASP A 15 -13.57 0.38 -6.15
N LEU A 16 -13.99 1.21 -5.18
CA LEU A 16 -15.35 1.17 -4.64
C LEU A 16 -16.37 1.68 -5.70
N GLY A 17 -15.92 1.90 -6.95
CA GLY A 17 -16.55 2.63 -8.03
C GLY A 17 -17.70 1.93 -8.74
N ARG A 18 -18.05 0.69 -8.37
CA ARG A 18 -19.36 0.13 -8.68
C ARG A 18 -19.95 -0.59 -7.47
N LEU A 19 -20.60 0.18 -6.59
CA LEU A 19 -21.66 -0.35 -5.72
C LEU A 19 -22.90 -0.70 -6.59
N ARG A 20 -22.77 -1.67 -7.50
CA ARG A 20 -23.94 -2.39 -8.03
C ARG A 20 -24.16 -3.59 -7.12
N VAL A 21 -24.51 -3.32 -5.86
CA VAL A 21 -24.73 -4.36 -4.87
C VAL A 21 -26.17 -4.25 -4.42
N HIS A 22 -27.01 -5.16 -4.91
CA HIS A 22 -28.44 -5.22 -4.61
C HIS A 22 -28.76 -5.56 -3.14
N SER A 23 -27.79 -5.48 -2.21
CA SER A 23 -27.94 -5.86 -0.80
C SER A 23 -27.09 -4.96 0.12
N ASN A 24 -27.74 -4.31 1.08
CA ASN A 24 -27.14 -3.39 2.07
C ASN A 24 -25.98 -4.02 2.87
N HIS A 25 -26.04 -5.32 3.15
CA HIS A 25 -25.01 -6.01 3.95
C HIS A 25 -23.64 -6.03 3.25
N LYS A 26 -23.63 -6.26 1.94
CA LYS A 26 -22.39 -6.27 1.15
C LYS A 26 -21.80 -4.86 0.96
N ALA A 27 -22.62 -3.81 1.06
CA ALA A 27 -22.16 -2.43 1.02
C ALA A 27 -21.40 -2.06 2.32
N TRP A 28 -21.92 -2.46 3.48
CA TRP A 28 -21.29 -2.19 4.78
C TRP A 28 -19.91 -2.86 4.91
N ASN A 29 -19.81 -4.14 4.54
CA ASN A 29 -18.53 -4.87 4.56
C ASN A 29 -17.47 -4.22 3.65
N LYS A 30 -17.87 -3.71 2.48
CA LYS A 30 -16.97 -2.98 1.57
C LYS A 30 -16.51 -1.64 2.16
N THR A 31 -17.42 -0.88 2.77
CA THR A 31 -17.08 0.38 3.44
C THR A 31 -16.10 0.15 4.60
N PHE A 32 -16.29 -0.92 5.37
CA PHE A 32 -15.39 -1.27 6.47
C PHE A 32 -13.97 -1.58 5.98
N VAL A 33 -13.82 -2.41 4.94
CA VAL A 33 -12.51 -2.70 4.32
C VAL A 33 -11.89 -1.43 3.72
N GLY A 34 -12.71 -0.59 3.08
CA GLY A 34 -12.27 0.71 2.56
C GLY A 34 -11.71 1.62 3.65
N PHE A 35 -12.36 1.66 4.82
CA PHE A 35 -11.90 2.43 5.97
C PHE A 35 -10.53 1.94 6.48
N LEU A 36 -10.33 0.63 6.60
CA LEU A 36 -9.04 0.04 6.98
C LEU A 36 -7.95 0.37 5.95
N ALA A 37 -8.27 0.27 4.66
CA ALA A 37 -7.34 0.63 3.59
C ALA A 37 -6.93 2.11 3.65
N LEU A 38 -7.86 3.00 4.01
CA LEU A 38 -7.60 4.43 4.17
C LEU A 38 -6.71 4.73 5.38
N ILE A 39 -6.92 4.06 6.52
CA ILE A 39 -6.04 4.18 7.70
C ILE A 39 -4.61 3.77 7.32
N LEU A 40 -4.48 2.61 6.66
CA LEU A 40 -3.17 2.09 6.26
C LEU A 40 -2.48 3.06 5.30
N LEU A 41 -3.20 3.55 4.29
CA LEU A 41 -2.65 4.51 3.35
C LEU A 41 -2.26 5.82 4.03
N SER A 42 -3.10 6.35 4.93
CA SER A 42 -2.79 7.59 5.64
C SER A 42 -1.44 7.47 6.36
N LYS A 43 -1.19 6.30 6.99
CA LYS A 43 0.11 6.01 7.60
C LYS A 43 1.25 5.97 6.59
N ILE A 44 1.04 5.31 5.44
CA ILE A 44 2.05 5.26 4.35
C ILE A 44 2.34 6.67 3.83
N HIS A 45 1.31 7.49 3.60
CA HIS A 45 1.43 8.87 3.15
C HIS A 45 2.23 9.71 4.14
N TYR A 46 1.90 9.62 5.43
CA TYR A 46 2.64 10.29 6.49
C TYR A 46 4.15 9.95 6.44
N THR A 47 4.48 8.66 6.39
CA THR A 47 5.89 8.22 6.30
C THR A 47 6.56 8.72 5.01
N MET A 48 5.86 8.69 3.88
CA MET A 48 6.41 9.19 2.61
C MET A 48 6.71 10.70 2.62
N VAL A 49 5.91 11.50 3.33
CA VAL A 49 6.16 12.94 3.52
C VAL A 49 7.37 13.16 4.43
N GLN A 50 7.43 12.48 5.58
CA GLN A 50 8.53 12.61 6.55
C GLN A 50 9.89 12.25 5.94
N GLU A 51 9.93 11.15 5.17
CA GLU A 51 11.16 10.62 4.57
C GLU A 51 11.45 11.19 3.16
N LYS A 52 10.67 12.20 2.72
CA LYS A 52 10.78 12.82 1.38
C LYS A 52 10.77 11.79 0.23
N LEU A 53 10.05 10.69 0.39
CA LEU A 53 9.96 9.61 -0.60
C LEU A 53 9.27 10.05 -1.89
N TYR A 54 8.38 11.04 -1.81
CA TYR A 54 7.69 11.59 -2.99
C TYR A 54 8.62 12.22 -4.03
N CYS A 55 9.84 12.61 -3.64
CA CYS A 55 10.85 13.08 -4.60
C CYS A 55 11.45 11.93 -5.44
N LYS A 56 11.31 10.68 -4.97
CA LYS A 56 11.91 9.49 -5.60
C LYS A 56 10.88 8.56 -6.24
N MET A 57 9.68 8.46 -5.67
CA MET A 57 8.62 7.57 -6.13
C MET A 57 7.23 8.05 -5.71
N THR A 58 6.23 7.71 -6.51
CA THR A 58 4.83 7.91 -6.16
C THR A 58 4.32 6.83 -5.22
N MET A 59 3.20 7.09 -4.53
CA MET A 59 2.52 6.11 -3.68
C MET A 59 2.19 4.82 -4.44
N LYS A 60 1.76 4.94 -5.70
CA LYS A 60 1.43 3.80 -6.57
C LYS A 60 2.67 2.95 -6.86
N GLU A 61 3.80 3.59 -7.14
CA GLU A 61 5.07 2.89 -7.39
C GLU A 61 5.62 2.22 -6.13
N LEU A 62 5.43 2.83 -4.95
CA LEU A 62 5.78 2.20 -3.68
C LEU A 62 5.00 0.91 -3.48
N ILE A 63 3.67 0.95 -3.64
CA ILE A 63 2.81 -0.23 -3.50
C ILE A 63 3.19 -1.31 -4.52
N LEU A 64 3.43 -0.94 -5.78
CA LEU A 64 3.83 -1.88 -6.84
C LEU A 64 5.21 -2.50 -6.58
N THR A 65 6.14 -1.71 -6.05
CA THR A 65 7.49 -2.18 -5.68
C THR A 65 7.43 -3.20 -4.54
N LEU A 66 6.56 -2.97 -3.56
CA LEU A 66 6.31 -3.90 -2.48
C LEU A 66 5.55 -5.15 -2.94
N SER A 67 4.58 -5.03 -3.87
CA SER A 67 3.83 -6.18 -4.38
C SER A 67 4.68 -7.15 -5.20
N LYS A 68 5.82 -6.69 -5.74
CA LYS A 68 6.80 -7.51 -6.46
C LYS A 68 7.73 -8.29 -5.52
N LEU A 69 7.69 -8.04 -4.21
CA LEU A 69 8.45 -8.81 -3.25
C LEU A 69 7.94 -10.26 -3.25
N ARG A 70 8.79 -11.20 -3.67
CA ARG A 70 8.47 -12.62 -3.66
C ARG A 70 9.35 -13.31 -2.62
N ILE A 71 8.72 -14.05 -1.73
CA ILE A 71 9.36 -14.99 -0.82
C ILE A 71 8.90 -16.36 -1.27
N GLN A 72 9.83 -17.25 -1.59
CA GLN A 72 9.50 -18.61 -1.96
C GLN A 72 10.01 -19.56 -0.90
N GLU A 73 9.15 -20.39 -0.35
CA GLU A 73 9.54 -21.43 0.59
C GLU A 73 9.54 -22.77 -0.16
N ILE A 74 10.71 -23.38 -0.31
CA ILE A 74 10.88 -24.68 -0.96
C ILE A 74 11.48 -25.63 0.06
N LYS A 75 10.71 -26.67 0.42
CA LYS A 75 11.17 -27.76 1.31
C LYS A 75 11.78 -27.26 2.63
N GLY A 76 11.16 -26.25 3.26
CA GLY A 76 11.62 -25.67 4.53
C GLY A 76 12.77 -24.65 4.39
N VAL A 77 13.28 -24.42 3.18
CA VAL A 77 14.26 -23.36 2.90
C VAL A 77 13.54 -22.16 2.31
N ARG A 78 13.65 -21.01 2.97
CA ARG A 78 13.17 -19.72 2.44
C ARG A 78 14.18 -19.16 1.46
N ILE A 79 13.80 -19.09 0.20
CA ILE A 79 14.55 -18.43 -0.87
C ILE A 79 13.96 -17.03 -1.01
N LEU A 80 14.69 -16.05 -0.50
CA LEU A 80 14.39 -14.66 -0.69
C LEU A 80 15.03 -14.17 -1.99
N PHE A 81 14.21 -13.58 -2.87
CA PHE A 81 14.76 -12.89 -4.04
C PHE A 81 15.49 -11.62 -3.60
N PRO A 82 16.63 -11.28 -4.22
CA PRO A 82 17.43 -10.13 -3.82
C PRO A 82 16.60 -8.85 -3.86
N LEU A 83 16.59 -8.12 -2.74
CA LEU A 83 15.88 -6.85 -2.62
C LEU A 83 16.47 -5.80 -3.55
N THR A 84 15.61 -5.16 -4.33
CA THR A 84 15.99 -4.02 -5.17
C THR A 84 16.40 -2.82 -4.30
N LYS A 85 17.21 -1.90 -4.85
CA LYS A 85 17.61 -0.66 -4.15
C LYS A 85 16.40 0.16 -3.67
N LEU A 86 15.32 0.17 -4.47
CA LEU A 86 14.07 0.83 -4.12
C LEU A 86 13.38 0.15 -2.93
N GLN A 87 13.31 -1.17 -2.91
CA GLN A 87 12.76 -1.92 -1.78
C GLN A 87 13.53 -1.65 -0.50
N LYS A 88 14.87 -1.68 -0.53
CA LYS A 88 15.71 -1.34 0.63
C LYS A 88 15.47 0.09 1.13
N THR A 89 15.34 1.04 0.21
CA THR A 89 15.01 2.43 0.53
C THR A 89 13.65 2.53 1.25
N ILE A 90 12.65 1.77 0.78
CA ILE A 90 11.34 1.69 1.42
C ILE A 90 11.44 1.05 2.81
N PHE A 91 12.08 -0.12 2.96
CA PHE A 91 12.23 -0.76 4.26
C PHE A 91 12.91 0.14 5.29
N LYS A 92 13.99 0.84 4.88
CA LYS A 92 14.68 1.82 5.73
C LYS A 92 13.78 2.98 6.13
N ALA A 93 13.05 3.58 5.19
CA ALA A 93 12.14 4.71 5.45
C ALA A 93 10.99 4.33 6.39
N PHE A 94 10.53 3.08 6.35
CA PHE A 94 9.47 2.58 7.22
C PHE A 94 9.98 2.00 8.55
N GLY A 95 11.31 2.00 8.78
CA GLY A 95 11.91 1.38 9.97
C GLY A 95 11.65 -0.12 10.07
N ALA A 96 11.34 -0.78 8.95
CA ALA A 96 10.96 -2.18 8.90
C ALA A 96 12.19 -3.05 8.65
N LYS A 97 12.27 -4.21 9.34
CA LYS A 97 13.34 -5.19 9.12
C LYS A 97 13.23 -5.76 7.70
N GLU A 98 14.34 -5.75 6.97
CA GLU A 98 14.42 -6.41 5.67
C GLU A 98 14.09 -7.91 5.85
N PRO A 99 13.26 -8.49 4.97
CA PRO A 99 13.03 -9.94 5.00
C PRO A 99 14.38 -10.66 4.86
N SER A 100 14.56 -11.74 5.62
CA SER A 100 15.77 -12.58 5.64
C SER A 100 15.38 -14.02 5.30
#